data_AF-A0A7W1B9K9-F1
#
_entry.id   AF-A0A7W1B9K9-F1
#
_cell.length_a   1.000
_cell.length_b   1.000
_cell.length_c   1.000
_cell.angle_alpha   90.00
_cell.angle_beta   90.00
_cell.angle_gamma   90.00
#
_symmetry.space_group_name_H-M   'P 1'
#
loop_
_entity.id
_entity.type
_entity.pdbx_description
1 polymer ?
#
loop_
_entity_poly.entity_id
_entity_poly.type
_entity_poly.pdbx_seq_one_letter_code
_entity_poly.pdbx_strand_id
1 'polypeptide(L)'
;MELDRGPSPRVAWLSAFAVALVGCGPTFNVAGPPPEPGPVAKTQLPPRPTTNGRHVIVGEMCPQGAGGRPAVAPLVMRGVQWTDNPKEIGYTVERGSTPRFVVFGIDGKPAGVFDTIGLADIGLSQPIASGAYVGAGPCSADAGNAQRVDDPRCLATLGGCGIAVSELARPDDPPETPVLQTGTACLAGDTLAVDIDADGAFEAFPIGQVLDGIRGPTAEWTAAPAQAAPCTGSFQLYDVRLDRKPDAGKAADPKSTVMLDVLAVVDLDGDSRKELILALRFPTVRSIVVYSPLESAQRLELVGEGTSFPR
;
A
#
# COMPACT_ATOMS: atom_id res chain seq x y z
N MET A 1 51.73 8.40 -22.21
CA MET A 1 51.16 9.76 -22.42
C MET A 1 50.69 10.22 -21.06
N GLU A 2 51.56 10.95 -20.39
CA GLU A 2 51.53 11.24 -18.96
C GLU A 2 51.25 12.74 -18.83
N LEU A 3 50.14 13.10 -18.19
CA LEU A 3 49.67 14.47 -18.06
C LEU A 3 50.22 15.07 -16.76
N ASP A 4 51.22 15.92 -16.94
CA ASP A 4 51.94 16.71 -15.95
C ASP A 4 51.01 17.71 -15.23
N ARG A 5 50.96 17.68 -13.90
CA ARG A 5 50.19 18.60 -13.05
C ARG A 5 51.17 19.56 -12.37
N GLY A 6 51.28 20.77 -12.92
CA GLY A 6 52.05 21.86 -12.32
C GLY A 6 51.40 22.41 -11.03
N PRO A 7 52.19 23.02 -10.12
CA PRO A 7 51.71 23.51 -8.83
C PRO A 7 51.16 24.94 -8.92
N SER A 8 49.98 25.17 -8.36
CA SER A 8 49.39 26.51 -8.21
C SER A 8 49.87 27.20 -6.92
N PRO A 9 50.24 28.49 -6.96
CA PRO A 9 50.89 29.18 -5.84
C PRO A 9 49.91 29.65 -4.77
N ARG A 10 50.41 29.67 -3.53
CA ARG A 10 49.78 30.28 -2.35
C ARG A 10 49.88 31.81 -2.45
N VAL A 11 48.76 32.51 -2.36
CA VAL A 11 48.71 33.96 -2.28
C VAL A 11 48.26 34.36 -0.88
N ALA A 12 49.22 34.84 -0.08
CA ALA A 12 48.99 35.52 1.18
C ALA A 12 48.98 37.04 0.92
N TRP A 13 47.95 37.74 1.37
CA TRP A 13 47.96 39.20 1.47
C TRP A 13 47.64 39.62 2.89
N LEU A 14 48.62 40.32 3.47
CA LEU A 14 48.62 40.96 4.76
C LEU A 14 48.32 42.45 4.58
N SER A 15 47.55 42.97 5.53
CA SER A 15 47.67 44.32 6.11
C SER A 15 47.02 45.54 5.44
N ALA A 16 46.06 46.07 6.22
CA ALA A 16 45.94 47.46 6.69
C ALA A 16 45.56 48.57 5.71
N PHE A 17 44.47 49.28 6.02
CA PHE A 17 44.51 50.75 6.23
C PHE A 17 43.26 51.21 7.00
N ALA A 18 43.50 51.89 8.12
CA ALA A 18 42.50 52.64 8.86
C ALA A 18 42.30 54.01 8.20
N VAL A 19 41.06 54.41 7.96
CA VAL A 19 40.68 55.80 7.69
C VAL A 19 39.44 56.11 8.49
N ALA A 20 39.61 56.94 9.52
CA ALA A 20 38.55 57.59 10.25
C ALA A 20 38.08 58.81 9.46
N LEU A 21 36.81 58.83 9.06
CA LEU A 21 36.13 60.03 8.55
C LEU A 21 34.91 60.30 9.44
N VAL A 22 35.04 61.36 10.23
CA VAL A 22 33.94 61.98 10.97
C VAL A 22 33.17 62.84 9.98
N GLY A 23 31.97 62.40 9.60
CA GLY A 23 31.05 63.13 8.75
C GLY A 23 29.68 63.24 9.43
N CYS A 24 29.29 64.45 9.80
CA CYS A 24 27.93 64.78 10.21
C CYS A 24 26.99 64.66 9.00
N GLY A 25 26.30 63.53 8.88
CA GLY A 25 25.23 63.30 7.92
C GLY A 25 23.84 63.53 8.54
N PRO A 26 22.81 63.84 7.74
CA PRO A 26 21.44 64.01 8.21
C PRO A 26 20.92 62.71 8.84
N THR A 27 20.33 62.82 10.03
CA THR A 27 19.67 61.73 10.74
C THR A 27 18.38 61.35 10.03
N PHE A 28 18.45 60.32 9.18
CA PHE A 28 17.28 59.61 8.70
C PHE A 28 16.75 58.72 9.84
N ASN A 29 15.58 59.07 10.39
CA ASN A 29 14.78 58.12 11.16
C ASN A 29 14.25 57.08 10.19
N VAL A 30 14.98 55.98 10.02
CA VAL A 30 14.45 54.77 9.42
C VAL A 30 13.38 54.28 10.38
N ALA A 31 12.11 54.34 9.96
CA ALA A 31 11.03 53.68 10.69
C ALA A 31 11.49 52.24 10.95
N GLY A 32 11.47 51.83 12.23
CA GLY A 32 11.86 50.47 12.60
C GLY A 32 11.12 49.46 11.72
N PRO A 33 11.74 48.29 11.45
CA PRO A 33 11.07 47.25 10.68
C PRO A 33 9.66 47.03 11.24
N PRO A 34 8.64 46.92 10.38
CA PRO A 34 7.29 46.66 10.86
C PRO A 34 7.35 45.46 11.81
N PRO A 35 6.61 45.50 12.94
CA PRO A 35 6.60 44.39 13.89
C PRO A 35 6.34 43.11 13.11
N GLU A 36 7.18 42.09 13.36
CA GLU A 36 7.00 40.78 12.75
C GLU A 36 5.53 40.38 12.90
N PRO A 37 4.84 39.98 11.82
CA PRO A 37 3.48 39.50 11.95
C PRO A 37 3.51 38.38 12.99
N GLY A 38 2.82 38.61 14.11
CA GLY A 38 2.69 37.62 15.17
C GLY A 38 2.21 36.30 14.55
N PRO A 39 2.53 35.15 15.19
CA PRO A 39 2.25 33.84 14.63
C PRO A 39 0.81 33.81 14.14
N VAL A 40 0.65 33.68 12.82
CA VAL A 40 -0.66 33.57 12.20
C VAL A 40 -1.31 32.38 12.87
N ALA A 41 -2.33 32.63 13.69
CA ALA A 41 -3.11 31.57 14.30
C ALA A 41 -3.50 30.64 13.16
N LYS A 42 -3.02 29.39 13.20
CA LYS A 42 -3.40 28.37 12.22
C LYS A 42 -4.91 28.39 12.22
N THR A 43 -5.49 28.94 11.16
CA THR A 43 -6.93 29.00 11.01
C THR A 43 -7.31 27.55 10.84
N GLN A 44 -7.82 26.95 11.92
CA GLN A 44 -8.28 25.58 11.94
C GLN A 44 -9.44 25.56 10.95
N LEU A 45 -9.13 25.15 9.72
CA LEU A 45 -10.14 24.99 8.69
C LEU A 45 -11.19 24.04 9.28
N PRO A 46 -12.48 24.39 9.21
CA PRO A 46 -13.51 23.50 9.73
C PRO A 46 -13.32 22.13 9.09
N PRO A 47 -13.38 21.03 9.87
CA PRO A 47 -13.37 19.69 9.31
C PRO A 47 -14.40 19.63 8.20
N ARG A 48 -13.97 19.24 6.99
CA ARG A 48 -14.93 19.07 5.91
C ARG A 48 -15.95 18.03 6.37
N PRO A 49 -17.25 18.26 6.16
CA PRO A 49 -18.21 17.17 6.25
C PRO A 49 -17.74 16.07 5.29
N THR A 50 -17.62 14.85 5.81
CA THR A 50 -17.19 13.65 5.10
C THR A 50 -18.21 13.32 4.01
N THR A 51 -18.08 13.94 2.85
CA THR A 51 -18.80 13.53 1.67
C THR A 51 -18.09 12.32 1.08
N ASN A 52 -18.59 11.13 1.43
CA ASN A 52 -18.46 9.85 0.74
C ASN A 52 -17.06 9.19 0.74
N GLY A 53 -16.84 8.27 1.69
CA GLY A 53 -15.78 7.26 1.65
C GLY A 53 -14.36 7.75 1.97
N ARG A 54 -13.49 6.80 2.32
CA ARG A 54 -12.06 6.95 2.52
C ARG A 54 -11.38 6.84 1.15
N HIS A 55 -10.40 7.71 0.90
CA HIS A 55 -9.56 7.60 -0.28
C HIS A 55 -8.25 6.92 0.10
N VAL A 56 -7.91 5.82 -0.58
CA VAL A 56 -6.75 5.02 -0.22
C VAL A 56 -5.92 4.59 -1.44
N ILE A 57 -4.66 4.25 -1.21
CA ILE A 57 -3.85 3.44 -2.10
C ILE A 57 -3.50 2.14 -1.40
N VAL A 58 -3.78 1.04 -2.08
CA VAL A 58 -3.34 -0.31 -1.71
C VAL A 58 -2.05 -0.61 -2.48
N GLY A 59 -1.06 -1.12 -1.78
CA GLY A 59 0.19 -1.59 -2.37
C GLY A 59 0.68 -2.89 -1.76
N GLU A 60 1.57 -3.57 -2.48
CA GLU A 60 2.38 -4.63 -1.91
C GLU A 60 3.63 -3.99 -1.28
N MET A 61 3.89 -4.24 0.00
CA MET A 61 5.12 -3.85 0.66
C MET A 61 6.07 -5.05 0.74
N CYS A 62 7.30 -4.85 0.27
CA CYS A 62 8.37 -5.83 0.39
C CYS A 62 9.56 -5.19 1.12
N PRO A 63 10.02 -5.76 2.25
CA PRO A 63 11.21 -5.28 2.95
C PRO A 63 12.49 -5.30 2.10
N GLN A 64 12.51 -6.07 1.02
CA GLN A 64 13.64 -6.25 0.10
C GLN A 64 13.32 -5.88 -1.36
N GLY A 65 12.25 -5.10 -1.61
CA GLY A 65 11.70 -4.88 -2.95
C GLY A 65 12.53 -4.03 -3.92
N ALA A 66 13.32 -3.04 -3.45
CA ALA A 66 14.09 -2.12 -4.29
C ALA A 66 15.60 -2.35 -4.17
N GLY A 67 16.11 -3.43 -4.78
CA GLY A 67 17.53 -3.78 -4.68
C GLY A 67 17.94 -4.10 -3.23
N GLY A 68 17.10 -4.84 -2.51
CA GLY A 68 17.32 -5.19 -1.10
C GLY A 68 16.88 -4.13 -0.09
N ARG A 69 16.22 -3.06 -0.55
CA ARG A 69 15.65 -2.03 0.32
C ARG A 69 14.12 -2.14 0.41
N PRO A 70 13.52 -1.69 1.53
CA PRO A 70 12.07 -1.62 1.65
C PRO A 70 11.45 -0.79 0.52
N ALA A 71 10.38 -1.31 -0.06
CA ALA A 71 9.62 -0.62 -1.10
C ALA A 71 8.15 -1.04 -1.05
N VAL A 72 7.29 -0.16 -1.55
CA VAL A 72 5.88 -0.45 -1.80
C VAL A 72 5.63 -0.37 -3.30
N ALA A 73 5.03 -1.39 -3.90
CA ALA A 73 4.47 -1.32 -5.25
C ALA A 73 3.01 -0.85 -5.12
N PRO A 74 2.67 0.39 -5.49
CA PRO A 74 1.28 0.86 -5.48
C PRO A 74 0.49 0.12 -6.57
N LEU A 75 -0.65 -0.47 -6.23
CA LEU A 75 -1.39 -1.38 -7.13
C LEU A 75 -2.74 -0.81 -7.53
N VAL A 76 -3.51 -0.36 -6.53
CA VAL A 76 -4.90 0.07 -6.71
C VAL A 76 -5.14 1.31 -5.87
N MET A 77 -5.87 2.28 -6.41
CA MET A 77 -6.25 3.49 -5.71
C MET A 77 -7.77 3.65 -5.69
N ARG A 78 -8.31 3.95 -4.51
CA ARG A 78 -9.65 4.47 -4.30
C ARG A 78 -9.59 5.98 -4.24
N GLY A 79 -9.80 6.65 -5.36
CA GLY A 79 -10.03 8.09 -5.43
C GLY A 79 -11.54 8.38 -5.37
N VAL A 80 -12.05 9.19 -6.29
CA VAL A 80 -13.51 9.31 -6.51
C VAL A 80 -14.10 7.99 -7.02
N GLN A 81 -13.33 7.28 -7.84
CA GLN A 81 -13.59 5.92 -8.30
C GLN A 81 -12.36 5.06 -8.01
N TRP A 82 -12.54 3.74 -8.11
CA TRP A 82 -11.42 2.81 -8.13
C TRP A 82 -10.65 2.90 -9.45
N THR A 83 -9.33 2.79 -9.38
CA THR A 83 -8.42 2.80 -10.55
C THR A 83 -7.19 1.95 -10.24
N ASP A 84 -6.75 1.18 -11.21
CA ASP A 84 -5.49 0.43 -11.22
C ASP A 84 -4.50 1.02 -12.25
N ASN A 85 -4.80 2.20 -12.81
CA ASN A 85 -3.96 2.84 -13.82
C ASN A 85 -2.61 3.28 -13.21
N PRO A 86 -1.48 2.66 -13.60
CA PRO A 86 -0.19 2.93 -12.97
C PRO A 86 0.27 4.39 -13.07
N LYS A 87 -0.15 5.11 -14.12
CA LYS A 87 0.20 6.52 -14.31
C LYS A 87 -0.52 7.42 -13.32
N GLU A 88 -1.80 7.17 -13.10
CA GLU A 88 -2.62 7.96 -12.18
C GLU A 88 -2.18 7.73 -10.72
N ILE A 89 -1.94 6.46 -10.38
CA ILE A 89 -1.43 6.05 -9.07
C ILE A 89 -0.04 6.64 -8.85
N GLY A 90 0.89 6.46 -9.80
CA GLY A 90 2.24 7.02 -9.72
C GLY A 90 2.23 8.54 -9.55
N TYR A 91 1.38 9.25 -10.30
CA TYR A 91 1.25 10.69 -10.18
C TYR A 91 0.79 11.16 -8.79
N THR A 92 -0.13 10.41 -8.18
CA THR A 92 -0.61 10.67 -6.81
C THR A 92 0.53 10.50 -5.79
N VAL A 93 1.34 9.45 -5.95
CA VAL A 93 2.51 9.21 -5.09
C VAL A 93 3.57 10.29 -5.27
N GLU A 94 3.90 10.64 -6.52
CA GLU A 94 4.93 11.64 -6.86
C GLU A 94 4.59 13.04 -6.32
N ARG A 95 3.30 13.38 -6.27
CA ARG A 95 2.80 14.64 -5.68
C ARG A 95 2.85 14.66 -4.15
N GLY A 96 3.28 13.58 -3.50
CA GLY A 96 3.33 13.47 -2.04
C GLY A 96 1.96 13.28 -1.40
N SER A 97 0.94 12.84 -2.16
CA SER A 97 -0.40 12.58 -1.61
C SER A 97 -0.50 11.26 -0.85
N THR A 98 0.55 10.42 -0.89
CA THR A 98 0.68 9.20 -0.09
C THR A 98 1.95 9.24 0.76
N PRO A 99 2.01 10.11 1.78
CA PRO A 99 3.21 10.29 2.58
C PRO A 99 3.56 9.03 3.39
N ARG A 100 2.57 8.19 3.68
CA ARG A 100 2.71 7.07 4.61
C ARG A 100 1.79 5.90 4.26
N PHE A 101 2.34 4.68 4.28
CA PHE A 101 1.58 3.44 4.25
C PHE A 101 1.64 2.73 5.61
N VAL A 102 0.51 2.18 6.04
CA VAL A 102 0.44 1.20 7.12
C VAL A 102 0.62 -0.18 6.52
N VAL A 103 1.53 -0.95 7.09
CA VAL A 103 1.81 -2.31 6.66
C VAL A 103 1.14 -3.27 7.62
N PHE A 104 0.34 -4.20 7.09
CA PHE A 104 -0.35 -5.20 7.90
C PHE A 104 0.53 -6.42 8.15
N GLY A 105 0.38 -6.98 9.36
CA GLY A 105 0.86 -8.31 9.68
C GLY A 105 -0.14 -9.39 9.28
N ILE A 106 0.25 -10.65 9.49
CA ILE A 106 -0.60 -11.82 9.16
C ILE A 106 -1.84 -11.94 10.06
N ASP A 107 -1.90 -11.16 11.13
CA ASP A 107 -2.98 -11.08 12.12
C ASP A 107 -3.96 -9.93 11.84
N GLY A 108 -3.78 -9.19 10.74
CA GLY A 108 -4.60 -8.02 10.39
C GLY A 108 -4.28 -6.77 11.21
N LYS A 109 -3.31 -6.83 12.13
CA LYS A 109 -2.89 -5.66 12.89
C LYS A 109 -1.76 -4.91 12.15
N PRO A 110 -1.58 -3.61 12.41
CA PRO A 110 -0.40 -2.89 11.92
C PRO A 110 0.89 -3.56 12.40
N ALA A 111 1.73 -3.99 11.47
CA ALA A 111 3.07 -4.52 11.73
C ALA A 111 4.14 -3.40 11.68
N GLY A 112 3.91 -2.37 10.87
CA GLY A 112 4.81 -1.24 10.73
C GLY A 112 4.27 -0.14 9.83
N VAL A 113 5.13 0.83 9.58
CA VAL A 113 4.83 2.03 8.80
C VAL A 113 5.92 2.24 7.77
N PHE A 114 5.52 2.53 6.54
CA PHE A 114 6.42 2.91 5.45
C PHE A 114 6.20 4.39 5.11
N ASP A 115 7.22 5.21 5.30
CA ASP A 115 7.21 6.62 4.93
C ASP A 115 7.76 6.80 3.51
N THR A 116 6.93 7.33 2.62
CA THR A 116 7.26 7.52 1.21
C THR A 116 8.19 8.71 1.03
N ILE A 117 9.29 8.52 0.31
CA ILE A 117 10.23 9.59 -0.07
C ILE A 117 10.06 9.97 -1.54
N GLY A 118 9.77 9.00 -2.40
CA GLY A 118 9.57 9.23 -3.84
C GLY A 118 9.41 7.95 -4.63
N LEU A 119 9.34 8.05 -5.95
CA LEU A 119 9.21 6.89 -6.84
C LEU A 119 10.58 6.40 -7.35
N ALA A 120 10.66 5.10 -7.61
CA ALA A 120 11.77 4.47 -8.31
C ALA A 120 11.26 3.52 -9.40
N ASP A 121 12.01 3.41 -10.49
CA ASP A 121 11.80 2.40 -11.53
C ASP A 121 12.76 1.23 -11.27
N ILE A 122 12.21 0.02 -11.17
CA ILE A 122 12.95 -1.23 -10.97
C ILE A 122 12.65 -2.25 -12.07
N GLY A 123 12.12 -1.82 -13.22
CA GLY A 123 11.78 -2.69 -14.34
C GLY A 123 10.44 -3.41 -14.19
N LEU A 124 9.56 -2.94 -13.30
CA LEU A 124 8.16 -3.37 -13.24
C LEU A 124 7.29 -2.54 -14.17
N SER A 125 6.08 -3.02 -14.45
CA SER A 125 5.08 -2.29 -15.23
C SER A 125 4.66 -0.96 -14.59
N GLN A 126 4.84 -0.83 -13.27
CA GLN A 126 4.51 0.35 -12.48
C GLN A 126 5.74 0.83 -11.68
N PRO A 127 5.86 2.15 -11.45
CA PRO A 127 6.87 2.66 -10.54
C PRO A 127 6.57 2.21 -9.11
N ILE A 128 7.61 2.02 -8.31
CA ILE A 128 7.50 1.66 -6.90
C ILE A 128 7.72 2.88 -6.01
N ALA A 129 7.02 2.97 -4.89
CA ALA A 129 7.33 3.90 -3.83
C ALA A 129 8.58 3.42 -3.07
N SER A 130 9.56 4.31 -2.99
CA SER A 130 10.80 4.16 -2.23
C SER A 130 10.72 5.03 -0.97
N GLY A 131 11.33 4.57 0.11
CA GLY A 131 11.09 5.17 1.41
C GLY A 131 11.84 4.52 2.57
N ALA A 132 11.41 4.86 3.77
CA ALA A 132 11.89 4.27 5.01
C ALA A 132 10.80 3.40 5.62
N TYR A 133 11.17 2.24 6.16
CA TYR A 133 10.25 1.35 6.85
C TYR A 133 10.63 1.22 8.32
N VAL A 134 9.63 1.31 9.20
CA VAL A 134 9.79 1.14 10.65
C VAL A 134 8.71 0.20 11.17
N GLY A 135 9.12 -0.90 11.81
CA GLY A 135 8.22 -1.91 12.37
C GLY A 135 8.71 -3.33 12.15
N ALA A 136 7.87 -4.31 12.50
CA ALA A 136 8.12 -5.72 12.21
C ALA A 136 7.69 -6.07 10.78
N GLY A 137 8.22 -7.14 10.19
CA GLY A 137 7.90 -7.50 8.81
C GLY A 137 6.39 -7.80 8.57
N PRO A 138 5.91 -7.70 7.32
CA PRO A 138 4.52 -8.03 6.96
C PRO A 138 4.14 -9.48 7.30
N CYS A 139 5.12 -10.39 7.33
CA CYS A 139 4.91 -11.79 7.71
C CYS A 139 4.90 -12.04 9.23
N SER A 140 4.77 -11.00 10.05
CA SER A 140 4.75 -11.14 11.51
C SER A 140 3.34 -11.09 12.09
N ALA A 141 3.12 -11.77 13.22
CA ALA A 141 1.92 -11.68 14.05
C ALA A 141 2.25 -11.10 15.44
N ASP A 142 1.30 -10.41 16.07
CA ASP A 142 1.40 -10.01 17.47
C ASP A 142 1.45 -11.24 18.39
N ALA A 143 2.57 -11.41 19.10
CA ALA A 143 2.79 -12.48 20.07
C ALA A 143 2.59 -11.99 21.52
N GLY A 144 2.07 -10.76 21.70
CA GLY A 144 1.95 -10.10 22.99
C GLY A 144 3.25 -9.42 23.44
N ASN A 145 3.18 -8.68 24.54
CA ASN A 145 4.33 -7.96 25.13
C ASN A 145 5.08 -7.04 24.15
N ALA A 146 4.37 -6.43 23.20
CA ALA A 146 4.93 -5.61 22.13
C ALA A 146 5.94 -6.34 21.23
N GLN A 147 5.91 -7.67 21.20
CA GLN A 147 6.71 -8.50 20.31
C GLN A 147 5.86 -9.00 19.16
N ARG A 148 6.47 -9.04 17.97
CA ARG A 148 5.90 -9.68 16.79
C ARG A 148 6.81 -10.81 16.34
N VAL A 149 6.24 -11.93 15.94
CA VAL A 149 6.97 -13.14 15.54
C VAL A 149 6.64 -13.44 14.09
N ASP A 150 7.67 -13.74 13.30
CA ASP A 150 7.51 -14.10 11.90
C ASP A 150 6.85 -15.47 11.73
N ASP A 151 5.93 -15.55 10.78
CA ASP A 151 5.27 -16.77 10.36
C ASP A 151 6.03 -17.43 9.20
N PRO A 152 6.54 -18.66 9.38
CA PRO A 152 7.31 -19.34 8.34
C PRO A 152 6.52 -19.64 7.06
N ARG A 153 5.19 -19.82 7.14
CA ARG A 153 4.36 -20.08 5.96
C ARG A 153 4.23 -18.81 5.13
N CYS A 154 3.99 -17.66 5.78
CA CYS A 154 4.02 -16.37 5.12
C CYS A 154 5.38 -16.11 4.46
N LEU A 155 6.49 -16.35 5.15
CA LEU A 155 7.82 -16.16 4.57
C LEU A 155 8.03 -17.05 3.33
N ALA A 156 7.61 -18.32 3.38
CA ALA A 156 7.72 -19.25 2.26
C ALA A 156 6.81 -18.88 1.09
N THR A 157 5.57 -18.46 1.36
CA THR A 157 4.56 -18.20 0.33
C THR A 157 4.65 -16.79 -0.22
N LEU A 158 5.01 -15.80 0.61
CA LEU A 158 5.04 -14.37 0.28
C LEU A 158 6.44 -13.74 0.19
N GLY A 159 7.51 -14.47 0.55
CA GLY A 159 8.87 -13.93 0.50
C GLY A 159 9.11 -12.79 1.50
N GLY A 160 8.30 -12.69 2.56
CA GLY A 160 8.35 -11.57 3.51
C GLY A 160 7.58 -10.32 3.06
N CYS A 161 6.92 -10.34 1.90
CA CYS A 161 6.07 -9.25 1.44
C CYS A 161 4.65 -9.35 2.03
N GLY A 162 3.91 -8.24 2.03
CA GLY A 162 2.51 -8.21 2.45
C GLY A 162 1.79 -6.95 1.96
N ILE A 163 0.61 -6.68 2.51
CA ILE A 163 -0.21 -5.55 2.08
C ILE A 163 0.11 -4.30 2.88
N ALA A 164 0.14 -3.18 2.18
CA ALA A 164 0.25 -1.86 2.76
C ALA A 164 -0.83 -0.93 2.22
N VAL A 165 -1.38 -0.07 3.09
CA VAL A 165 -2.45 0.86 2.74
C VAL A 165 -2.08 2.27 3.18
N SER A 166 -2.22 3.22 2.26
CA SER A 166 -2.04 4.66 2.52
C SER A 166 -3.37 5.37 2.36
N GLU A 167 -3.72 6.26 3.27
CA GLU A 167 -4.79 7.24 3.01
C GLU A 167 -4.25 8.39 2.16
N LEU A 168 -5.05 8.84 1.20
CA LEU A 168 -4.71 10.02 0.43
C LEU A 168 -4.83 11.26 1.32
N ALA A 169 -3.73 12.00 1.43
CA ALA A 169 -3.66 13.21 2.23
C ALA A 169 -3.09 14.38 1.44
N ARG A 170 -3.22 15.58 2.00
CA ARG A 170 -2.53 16.74 1.47
C ARG A 170 -1.09 16.73 1.95
N PRO A 171 -0.11 17.16 1.12
CA PRO A 171 1.30 17.16 1.52
C PRO A 171 1.61 18.01 2.77
N ASP A 172 0.81 19.05 3.04
CA ASP A 172 0.96 19.96 4.17
C ASP A 172 0.32 19.47 5.48
N ASP A 173 -0.45 18.38 5.42
CA ASP A 173 -1.18 17.79 6.55
C ASP A 173 -1.09 16.26 6.48
N PRO A 174 0.07 15.67 6.85
CA PRO A 174 0.25 14.23 6.79
C PRO A 174 -0.70 13.56 7.80
N PRO A 175 -1.44 12.53 7.37
CA PRO A 175 -2.48 11.94 8.19
C PRO A 175 -1.84 11.15 9.33
N GLU A 176 -2.58 11.03 10.44
CA GLU A 176 -2.28 9.98 11.41
C GLU A 176 -2.28 8.61 10.73
N THR A 177 -1.53 7.67 11.29
CA THR A 177 -1.49 6.28 10.81
C THR A 177 -2.92 5.75 10.68
N PRO A 178 -3.40 5.42 9.46
CA PRO A 178 -4.79 5.05 9.25
C PRO A 178 -5.16 3.82 10.07
N VAL A 179 -6.30 3.92 10.77
CA VAL A 179 -6.92 2.79 11.46
C VAL A 179 -7.99 2.23 10.53
N LEU A 180 -7.76 1.01 10.06
CA LEU A 180 -8.62 0.29 9.13
C LEU A 180 -9.26 -0.88 9.86
N GLN A 181 -10.54 -1.14 9.59
CA GLN A 181 -11.22 -2.30 10.17
C GLN A 181 -10.87 -3.53 9.34
N THR A 182 -10.30 -4.54 9.98
CA THR A 182 -9.98 -5.82 9.32
C THR A 182 -11.02 -6.88 9.63
N GLY A 183 -11.25 -7.77 8.68
CA GLY A 183 -12.06 -8.98 8.84
C GLY A 183 -11.19 -10.23 8.82
N THR A 184 -11.85 -11.37 8.66
CA THR A 184 -11.18 -12.68 8.49
C THR A 184 -11.88 -13.48 7.41
N ALA A 185 -11.13 -14.37 6.78
CA ALA A 185 -11.63 -15.34 5.83
C ALA A 185 -11.29 -16.76 6.26
N CYS A 186 -12.07 -17.75 5.84
CA CYS A 186 -11.73 -19.16 5.98
C CYS A 186 -12.21 -19.97 4.78
N LEU A 187 -11.64 -21.17 4.61
CA LEU A 187 -12.13 -22.12 3.61
C LEU A 187 -13.18 -23.04 4.24
N ALA A 188 -14.34 -23.14 3.59
CA ALA A 188 -15.43 -24.04 3.95
C ALA A 188 -15.75 -24.96 2.76
N GLY A 189 -14.90 -25.97 2.54
CA GLY A 189 -14.97 -26.80 1.33
C GLY A 189 -14.45 -26.01 0.12
N ASP A 190 -15.26 -25.91 -0.94
CA ASP A 190 -14.90 -25.21 -2.19
C ASP A 190 -15.34 -23.72 -2.19
N THR A 191 -15.62 -23.16 -1.01
CA THR A 191 -15.98 -21.75 -0.86
C THR A 191 -15.00 -21.03 0.05
N LEU A 192 -14.72 -19.79 -0.30
CA LEU A 192 -14.13 -18.80 0.57
C LEU A 192 -15.27 -18.17 1.39
N ALA A 193 -15.25 -18.40 2.68
CA ALA A 193 -16.18 -17.82 3.64
C ALA A 193 -15.59 -16.52 4.18
N VAL A 194 -16.33 -15.42 4.07
CA VAL A 194 -15.93 -14.10 4.60
C VAL A 194 -17.17 -13.41 5.15
N ASP A 195 -17.05 -12.73 6.29
CA ASP A 195 -18.08 -11.80 6.80
C ASP A 195 -17.78 -10.40 6.23
N ILE A 196 -18.48 -10.05 5.15
CA ILE A 196 -18.20 -8.84 4.37
C ILE A 196 -18.78 -7.60 5.04
N ASP A 197 -19.96 -7.66 5.65
CA ASP A 197 -20.63 -6.50 6.25
C ASP A 197 -20.54 -6.44 7.79
N ALA A 198 -19.78 -7.36 8.39
CA ALA A 198 -19.52 -7.46 9.82
C ALA A 198 -20.78 -7.73 10.67
N ASP A 199 -21.77 -8.43 10.10
CA ASP A 199 -22.99 -8.84 10.80
C ASP A 199 -22.83 -10.19 11.55
N GLY A 200 -21.68 -10.85 11.39
CA GLY A 200 -21.33 -12.14 11.98
C GLY A 200 -21.75 -13.35 11.14
N ALA A 201 -22.45 -13.16 10.02
CA ALA A 201 -22.73 -14.19 9.03
C ALA A 201 -21.67 -14.17 7.92
N PHE A 202 -21.24 -15.36 7.50
CA PHE A 202 -20.24 -15.49 6.45
C PHE A 202 -20.93 -15.68 5.09
N GLU A 203 -20.67 -14.78 4.15
CA GLU A 203 -20.89 -14.99 2.73
C GLU A 203 -19.99 -16.11 2.19
N ALA A 204 -20.56 -17.01 1.39
CA ALA A 204 -19.85 -18.15 0.83
C ALA A 204 -19.54 -17.93 -0.66
N PHE A 205 -18.31 -17.53 -0.98
CA PHE A 205 -17.89 -17.28 -2.36
C PHE A 205 -17.23 -18.53 -2.98
N PRO A 206 -17.81 -19.15 -4.03
CA PRO A 206 -17.21 -20.35 -4.63
C PRO A 206 -15.83 -20.04 -5.25
N ILE A 207 -14.77 -20.70 -4.78
CA ILE A 207 -13.39 -20.36 -5.19
C ILE A 207 -13.15 -20.59 -6.69
N GLY A 208 -13.87 -21.54 -7.30
CA GLY A 208 -13.81 -21.79 -8.75
C GLY A 208 -14.35 -20.64 -9.60
N GLN A 209 -15.10 -19.69 -9.02
CA GLN A 209 -15.66 -18.54 -9.72
C GLN A 209 -14.76 -17.31 -9.70
N VAL A 210 -13.66 -17.31 -8.94
CA VAL A 210 -12.73 -16.17 -8.89
C VAL A 210 -12.00 -15.95 -10.22
N LEU A 211 -12.04 -16.92 -11.13
CA LEU A 211 -11.43 -16.85 -12.46
C LEU A 211 -12.48 -16.67 -13.56
N ASP A 212 -12.14 -15.91 -14.59
CA ASP A 212 -12.98 -15.61 -15.77
C ASP A 212 -13.25 -16.81 -16.72
N GLY A 213 -12.76 -18.01 -16.37
CA GLY A 213 -12.86 -19.22 -17.18
C GLY A 213 -11.78 -19.35 -18.27
N ILE A 214 -10.99 -18.30 -18.51
CA ILE A 214 -9.83 -18.33 -19.40
C ILE A 214 -8.56 -18.44 -18.54
N ARG A 215 -8.08 -17.33 -17.97
CA ARG A 215 -6.86 -17.21 -17.15
C ARG A 215 -6.78 -15.90 -16.34
N GLY A 216 -7.83 -15.10 -16.26
CA GLY A 216 -7.83 -13.82 -15.52
C GLY A 216 -8.71 -13.88 -14.28
N PRO A 217 -8.60 -12.89 -13.37
CA PRO A 217 -9.62 -12.68 -12.35
C PRO A 217 -10.98 -12.41 -12.99
N THR A 218 -12.05 -12.91 -12.38
CA THR A 218 -13.42 -12.58 -12.81
C THR A 218 -13.71 -11.11 -12.53
N ALA A 219 -14.50 -10.45 -13.38
CA ALA A 219 -14.97 -9.09 -13.12
C ALA A 219 -15.95 -9.05 -11.94
N GLU A 220 -16.72 -10.12 -11.74
CA GLU A 220 -17.73 -10.23 -10.68
C GLU A 220 -17.68 -11.60 -10.02
N TRP A 221 -17.78 -11.62 -8.70
CA TRP A 221 -17.77 -12.83 -7.89
C TRP A 221 -18.94 -12.81 -6.91
N THR A 222 -19.89 -13.72 -7.10
CA THR A 222 -21.15 -13.76 -6.34
C THR A 222 -21.10 -14.84 -5.27
N ALA A 223 -21.58 -14.51 -4.07
CA ALA A 223 -21.77 -15.48 -3.01
C ALA A 223 -22.87 -16.50 -3.37
N ALA A 224 -22.71 -17.72 -2.89
CA ALA A 224 -23.76 -18.73 -2.94
C ALA A 224 -24.97 -18.27 -2.10
N PRO A 225 -26.21 -18.67 -2.47
CA PRO A 225 -27.42 -18.29 -1.73
C PRO A 225 -27.45 -18.81 -0.28
N ALA A 226 -26.66 -19.84 0.03
CA ALA A 226 -26.53 -20.40 1.36
C ALA A 226 -25.31 -19.80 2.06
N GLN A 227 -25.47 -19.49 3.35
CA GLN A 227 -24.35 -19.09 4.20
C GLN A 227 -23.29 -20.20 4.26
N ALA A 228 -22.04 -19.80 4.46
CA ALA A 228 -20.95 -20.75 4.61
C ALA A 228 -21.16 -21.62 5.85
N ALA A 229 -20.66 -22.85 5.80
CA ALA A 229 -20.50 -23.63 7.03
C ALA A 229 -19.57 -22.89 7.99
N PRO A 230 -19.82 -22.91 9.31
CA PRO A 230 -18.94 -22.25 10.27
C PRO A 230 -17.49 -22.73 10.14
N CYS A 231 -16.55 -21.80 10.01
CA CYS A 231 -15.12 -22.07 10.00
C CYS A 231 -14.35 -21.03 10.82
N THR A 232 -13.12 -21.37 11.24
CA THR A 232 -12.26 -20.45 11.97
C THR A 232 -11.57 -19.51 11.00
N GLY A 233 -11.98 -18.24 11.01
CA GLY A 233 -11.40 -17.19 10.20
C GLY A 233 -9.92 -16.92 10.51
N SER A 234 -9.18 -16.50 9.49
CA SER A 234 -7.83 -15.93 9.58
C SER A 234 -7.75 -14.70 8.67
N PHE A 235 -6.90 -13.73 9.02
CA PHE A 235 -6.72 -12.53 8.18
C PHE A 235 -6.09 -12.88 6.82
N GLN A 236 -5.21 -13.89 6.80
CA GLN A 236 -4.56 -14.40 5.60
C GLN A 236 -4.76 -15.90 5.44
N LEU A 237 -4.87 -16.33 4.18
CA LEU A 237 -4.94 -17.73 3.78
C LEU A 237 -3.94 -17.95 2.64
N TYR A 238 -3.28 -19.11 2.65
CA TYR A 238 -2.22 -19.42 1.69
C TYR A 238 -2.46 -20.72 0.96
N ASP A 239 -1.92 -20.78 -0.25
CA ASP A 239 -1.83 -22.01 -1.05
C ASP A 239 -3.20 -22.64 -1.31
N VAL A 240 -4.23 -21.80 -1.51
CA VAL A 240 -5.56 -22.26 -1.92
C VAL A 240 -5.51 -22.65 -3.37
N ARG A 241 -5.62 -23.94 -3.66
CA ARG A 241 -5.53 -24.46 -5.01
C ARG A 241 -6.84 -24.24 -5.77
N LEU A 242 -6.77 -23.54 -6.90
CA LEU A 242 -7.89 -23.40 -7.82
C LEU A 242 -7.83 -24.54 -8.84
N ASP A 243 -8.53 -25.63 -8.55
CA ASP A 243 -8.62 -26.75 -9.48
C ASP A 243 -9.58 -26.41 -10.63
N ARG A 244 -9.02 -26.22 -11.82
CA ARG A 244 -9.83 -26.21 -13.04
C ARG A 244 -10.38 -27.61 -13.27
N LYS A 245 -11.70 -27.71 -13.47
CA LYS A 245 -12.31 -28.93 -13.98
C LYS A 245 -11.66 -29.26 -15.33
N PRO A 246 -10.97 -30.41 -15.48
CA PRO A 246 -10.29 -30.74 -16.73
C PRO A 246 -11.28 -30.71 -17.90
N ASP A 247 -10.82 -30.31 -19.08
CA ASP A 247 -11.61 -30.54 -20.30
C ASP A 247 -11.95 -32.04 -20.38
N ALA A 248 -13.17 -32.36 -20.82
CA ALA A 248 -13.63 -33.75 -20.89
C ALA A 248 -12.62 -34.63 -21.66
N GLY A 249 -12.11 -35.67 -20.99
CA GLY A 249 -11.15 -36.61 -21.57
C GLY A 249 -9.67 -36.19 -21.50
N LYS A 250 -9.32 -35.06 -20.86
CA LYS A 250 -7.93 -34.65 -20.63
C LYS A 250 -7.57 -34.72 -19.15
N ALA A 251 -6.31 -35.06 -18.86
CA ALA A 251 -5.75 -34.90 -17.52
C ALA A 251 -5.61 -33.39 -17.20
N ALA A 252 -5.70 -33.04 -15.92
CA ALA A 252 -5.39 -31.69 -15.47
C ALA A 252 -3.92 -31.37 -15.80
N ASP A 253 -3.66 -30.23 -16.46
CA ASP A 253 -2.30 -29.77 -16.73
C ASP A 253 -1.76 -29.07 -15.48
N PRO A 254 -0.68 -29.55 -14.83
CA PRO A 254 -0.08 -28.87 -13.68
C PRO A 254 0.37 -27.44 -13.99
N LYS A 255 0.65 -27.12 -15.26
CA LYS A 255 0.96 -25.76 -15.74
C LYS A 255 -0.27 -24.87 -15.88
N SER A 256 -1.45 -25.36 -15.49
CA SER A 256 -2.69 -24.59 -15.43
C SER A 256 -3.19 -24.36 -14.01
N THR A 257 -2.48 -24.89 -13.00
CA THR A 257 -2.82 -24.66 -11.61
C THR A 257 -2.57 -23.20 -11.25
N VAL A 258 -3.61 -22.55 -10.76
CA VAL A 258 -3.55 -21.22 -10.15
C VAL A 258 -3.67 -21.40 -8.66
N MET A 259 -2.79 -20.75 -7.90
CA MET A 259 -2.91 -20.68 -6.45
C MET A 259 -3.53 -19.33 -6.07
N LEU A 260 -4.45 -19.35 -5.13
CA LEU A 260 -5.02 -18.18 -4.51
C LEU A 260 -4.46 -18.05 -3.09
N ASP A 261 -4.05 -16.83 -2.75
CA ASP A 261 -3.74 -16.44 -1.38
C ASP A 261 -4.67 -15.28 -0.99
N VAL A 262 -5.33 -15.35 0.16
CA VAL A 262 -6.00 -14.20 0.75
C VAL A 262 -4.94 -13.39 1.49
N LEU A 263 -4.70 -12.16 1.06
CA LEU A 263 -3.67 -11.29 1.62
C LEU A 263 -4.23 -10.33 2.67
N ALA A 264 -5.50 -9.94 2.53
CA ALA A 264 -6.21 -9.12 3.51
C ALA A 264 -7.73 -9.20 3.31
N VAL A 265 -8.45 -9.02 4.41
CA VAL A 265 -9.88 -8.67 4.45
C VAL A 265 -9.98 -7.36 5.22
N VAL A 266 -10.34 -6.25 4.56
CA VAL A 266 -10.19 -4.92 5.15
C VAL A 266 -11.21 -3.93 4.56
N ASP A 267 -11.78 -3.07 5.41
CA ASP A 267 -12.61 -1.93 5.01
C ASP A 267 -11.69 -0.81 4.52
N LEU A 268 -11.55 -0.68 3.20
CA LEU A 268 -10.67 0.27 2.54
C LEU A 268 -11.34 1.62 2.31
N ASP A 269 -12.64 1.62 2.00
CA ASP A 269 -13.36 2.83 1.63
C ASP A 269 -14.24 3.40 2.76
N GLY A 270 -14.21 2.79 3.95
CA GLY A 270 -14.85 3.28 5.17
C GLY A 270 -16.37 3.09 5.20
N ASP A 271 -16.94 2.24 4.34
CA ASP A 271 -18.36 1.97 4.28
C ASP A 271 -18.82 0.82 5.20
N SER A 272 -17.92 0.30 6.03
CA SER A 272 -18.08 -0.86 6.92
C SER A 272 -18.13 -2.22 6.23
N ARG A 273 -18.22 -2.29 4.90
CA ARG A 273 -18.03 -3.53 4.16
C ARG A 273 -16.54 -3.78 3.93
N LYS A 274 -16.15 -5.03 3.75
CA LYS A 274 -14.75 -5.44 3.66
C LYS A 274 -14.38 -5.75 2.22
N GLU A 275 -13.37 -5.06 1.70
CA GLU A 275 -12.68 -5.47 0.48
C GLU A 275 -11.84 -6.72 0.71
N LEU A 276 -11.71 -7.52 -0.35
CA LEU A 276 -10.81 -8.67 -0.41
C LEU A 276 -9.60 -8.34 -1.26
N ILE A 277 -8.41 -8.50 -0.67
CA ILE A 277 -7.14 -8.39 -1.39
C ILE A 277 -6.57 -9.78 -1.54
N LEU A 278 -6.43 -10.23 -2.79
CA LEU A 278 -6.01 -11.59 -3.12
C LEU A 278 -4.74 -11.56 -3.96
N ALA A 279 -3.89 -12.58 -3.82
CA ALA A 279 -2.89 -12.89 -4.82
C ALA A 279 -3.31 -14.09 -5.65
N LEU A 280 -3.24 -13.95 -6.96
CA LEU A 280 -3.36 -15.03 -7.92
C LEU A 280 -1.98 -15.38 -8.45
N ARG A 281 -1.48 -16.57 -8.10
CA ARG A 281 -0.20 -17.10 -8.55
C ARG A 281 -0.43 -18.03 -9.73
N PHE A 282 -0.19 -17.49 -10.92
CA PHE A 282 -0.06 -18.26 -12.15
C PHE A 282 1.38 -18.76 -12.27
N PRO A 283 1.66 -19.78 -13.10
CA PRO A 283 3.01 -20.34 -13.25
C PRO A 283 4.09 -19.33 -13.68
N THR A 284 3.71 -18.24 -14.34
CA THR A 284 4.65 -17.25 -14.90
C THR A 284 4.45 -15.84 -14.34
N VAL A 285 3.37 -15.60 -13.60
CA VAL A 285 3.03 -14.27 -13.11
C VAL A 285 2.27 -14.38 -11.80
N ARG A 286 2.55 -13.46 -10.88
CA ARG A 286 1.74 -13.24 -9.69
C ARG A 286 1.09 -11.87 -9.81
N SER A 287 -0.23 -11.82 -9.81
CA SER A 287 -0.98 -10.57 -9.69
C SER A 287 -1.63 -10.48 -8.32
N ILE A 288 -1.83 -9.25 -7.87
CA ILE A 288 -2.61 -8.93 -6.70
C ILE A 288 -3.86 -8.21 -7.19
N VAL A 289 -5.02 -8.69 -6.77
CA VAL A 289 -6.33 -8.17 -7.16
C VAL A 289 -7.07 -7.67 -5.93
N VAL A 290 -7.87 -6.63 -6.12
CA VAL A 290 -8.76 -6.08 -5.09
C VAL A 290 -10.19 -6.24 -5.56
N TYR A 291 -11.01 -6.87 -4.73
CA TYR A 291 -12.45 -6.98 -4.92
C TYR A 291 -13.17 -6.12 -3.90
N SER A 292 -14.16 -5.35 -4.34
CA SER A 292 -14.99 -4.49 -3.48
C SER A 292 -16.47 -4.83 -3.58
N PRO A 293 -17.20 -4.88 -2.45
CA PRO A 293 -18.64 -5.12 -2.40
C PRO A 293 -19.43 -3.83 -2.69
N LEU A 294 -19.35 -3.29 -3.91
CA LEU A 294 -19.90 -1.97 -4.23
C LEU A 294 -21.42 -1.88 -3.98
N GLU A 295 -22.17 -2.89 -4.42
CA GLU A 295 -23.64 -2.91 -4.32
C GLU A 295 -24.16 -3.67 -3.10
N SER A 296 -23.57 -4.82 -2.77
CA SER A 296 -24.01 -5.66 -1.64
C SER A 296 -22.88 -6.54 -1.11
N ALA A 297 -23.04 -7.07 0.10
CA ALA A 297 -22.10 -8.02 0.70
C ALA A 297 -21.97 -9.32 -0.13
N GLN A 298 -23.00 -9.70 -0.89
CA GLN A 298 -23.04 -10.93 -1.67
C GLN A 298 -22.47 -10.81 -3.10
N ARG A 299 -22.06 -9.61 -3.54
CA ARG A 299 -21.52 -9.37 -4.88
C ARG A 299 -20.24 -8.56 -4.78
N LEU A 300 -19.13 -9.21 -5.14
CA LEU A 300 -17.81 -8.60 -5.20
C LEU A 300 -17.49 -8.22 -6.65
N GLU A 301 -17.03 -7.00 -6.86
CA GLU A 301 -16.60 -6.49 -8.16
C GLU A 301 -15.08 -6.31 -8.16
N LEU A 302 -14.41 -6.71 -9.24
CA LEU A 302 -12.98 -6.48 -9.42
C LEU A 302 -12.75 -4.98 -9.63
N VAL A 303 -12.07 -4.34 -8.68
CA VAL A 303 -11.83 -2.90 -8.69
C VAL A 303 -10.39 -2.53 -9.04
N GLY A 304 -9.49 -3.51 -9.11
CA GLY A 304 -8.16 -3.31 -9.66
C GLY A 304 -7.29 -4.55 -9.62
N GLU A 305 -6.33 -4.59 -10.54
CA GLU A 305 -5.29 -5.61 -10.63
C GLU A 305 -3.91 -4.96 -10.76
N GLY A 306 -2.93 -5.47 -10.02
CA GLY A 306 -1.55 -5.01 -10.09
C GLY A 306 -0.53 -6.15 -10.13
N THR A 307 0.60 -5.91 -10.79
CA THR A 307 1.70 -6.88 -10.84
C THR A 307 2.46 -6.88 -9.52
N SER A 308 2.69 -8.06 -8.95
CA SER A 308 3.46 -8.21 -7.72
C SER A 308 4.97 -8.04 -7.94
N PHE A 309 5.72 -7.77 -6.87
CA PHE A 309 7.18 -7.88 -6.88
C PHE A 309 7.65 -9.26 -7.38
N PRO A 310 8.71 -9.32 -8.22
CA PRO A 310 9.35 -10.57 -8.59
C PRO A 310 9.94 -11.27 -7.37
N ARG A 311 9.94 -12.61 -7.38
CA ARG A 311 10.45 -13.45 -6.29
C ARG A 311 11.44 -14.47 -6.84
#